data_AF-A0A6A5V6C0-F1
#
_entry.id   AF-A0A6A5V6C0-F1
#
_cell.length_a   1.000
_cell.length_b   1.000
_cell.length_c   1.000
_cell.angle_alpha   90.00
_cell.angle_beta   90.00
_cell.angle_gamma   90.00
#
_symmetry.space_group_name_H-M   'P 1'
#
loop_
_entity.id
_entity.type
_entity.pdbx_description
1 polymer ?
#
loop_
_entity_poly.entity_id
_entity_poly.type
_entity_poly.pdbx_seq_one_letter_code
_entity_poly.pdbx_strand_id
1 'polypeptide(L)' 'TSIDSNYYKANLSNKYSLYFNFLGNKLKEYNIKHYYIYNIDKKGYLISIISKLT' A
#
# COMPACT_ATOMS: atom_id res chain seq x y z
N THR A 1 -6.30 17.43 19.16
CA THR A 1 -4.98 17.39 19.86
C THR A 1 -3.88 17.60 18.84
N SER A 2 -2.69 18.15 19.17
CA SER A 2 -1.62 18.39 18.17
C SER A 2 -1.19 17.13 17.40
N ILE A 3 -1.41 15.95 18.00
CA ILE A 3 -1.25 14.63 17.40
C ILE A 3 -2.13 14.42 16.16
N ASP A 4 -3.38 14.88 16.15
CA ASP A 4 -4.30 14.68 15.03
C ASP A 4 -3.87 15.49 13.80
N SER A 5 -3.43 16.74 14.00
CA SER A 5 -2.96 17.59 12.90
C SER A 5 -1.70 17.03 12.25
N ASN A 6 -0.76 16.50 13.05
CA ASN A 6 0.44 15.83 12.54
C ASN A 6 0.10 14.51 11.85
N TYR A 7 -0.89 13.76 12.34
CA TYR A 7 -1.39 12.55 11.68
C TYR A 7 -2.00 12.88 10.31
N TYR A 8 -2.85 13.91 10.22
CA TYR A 8 -3.43 14.37 8.94
C TYR A 8 -2.38 14.95 7.97
N LYS A 9 -1.35 15.65 8.47
CA LYS A 9 -0.20 16.09 7.66
C LYS A 9 0.68 14.92 7.20
N ALA A 10 0.83 13.87 8.01
CA ALA A 10 1.52 12.65 7.60
C ALA A 10 0.69 11.83 6.58
N ASN A 11 -0.63 11.96 6.65
CA ASN A 11 -1.60 11.40 5.71
C ASN A 11 -1.87 12.32 4.50
N LEU A 12 -0.91 13.20 4.16
CA LEU A 12 -0.94 13.98 2.92
C LEU A 12 -1.01 12.99 1.75
N SER A 13 -2.22 12.80 1.23
CA SER A 13 -2.57 11.97 0.08
C SER A 13 -1.52 12.02 -1.04
N ASN A 14 -0.95 13.20 -1.29
CA ASN A 14 0.13 13.41 -2.26
C ASN A 14 1.35 12.49 -2.06
N LYS A 15 1.77 12.23 -0.81
CA LYS A 15 2.91 11.35 -0.52
C LYS A 15 2.60 9.90 -0.82
N TYR A 16 1.38 9.46 -0.53
CA TYR A 16 0.90 8.13 -0.91
C TYR A 16 0.78 8.00 -2.44
N SER A 17 0.26 9.01 -3.12
CA SER A 17 0.19 9.02 -4.59
C SER A 17 1.57 8.91 -5.24
N LEU A 18 2.56 9.66 -4.75
CA LEU A 18 3.95 9.56 -5.23
C LEU A 18 4.54 8.16 -4.98
N TYR A 19 4.30 7.60 -3.78
CA TYR A 19 4.74 6.25 -3.44
C TYR A 19 4.14 5.19 -4.36
N PHE A 20 2.82 5.21 -4.56
CA PHE A 20 2.14 4.23 -5.42
C PHE A 20 2.50 4.39 -6.90
N ASN A 21 2.73 5.61 -7.38
CA ASN A 21 3.22 5.85 -8.74
C ASN A 21 4.62 5.25 -8.95
N PHE A 22 5.54 5.48 -7.99
CA PHE A 22 6.88 4.90 -8.05
C PHE A 22 6.83 3.37 -7.98
N LEU A 23 6.04 2.81 -7.06
CA LEU A 23 5.83 1.37 -6.93
C LEU A 23 5.28 0.76 -8.23
N GLY A 24 4.26 1.39 -8.83
CA GLY A 24 3.68 0.96 -10.10
C GLY A 24 4.69 0.94 -11.25
N ASN A 25 5.59 1.93 -11.33
CA ASN A 25 6.66 1.93 -12.33
C ASN A 25 7.62 0.75 -12.15
N LYS A 26 7.98 0.42 -10.90
CA LYS A 26 8.85 -0.73 -10.60
C LYS A 26 8.19 -2.06 -10.91
N LEU A 27 6.90 -2.23 -10.61
CA LEU A 27 6.16 -3.43 -10.98
C LEU A 27 6.15 -3.66 -12.50
N LYS A 28 6.00 -2.58 -13.28
CA LYS A 28 6.09 -2.64 -14.75
C LYS A 28 7.50 -2.98 -15.24
N GLU A 29 8.54 -2.35 -14.69
CA GLU A 29 9.95 -2.60 -15.03
C GLU A 29 10.33 -4.08 -14.90
N TYR A 30 9.85 -4.73 -13.84
CA TYR A 30 10.16 -6.13 -13.55
C TYR A 30 9.07 -7.12 -14.04
N ASN A 31 8.05 -6.65 -14.75
CA ASN A 31 6.92 -7.47 -15.22
C ASN A 31 6.27 -8.31 -14.08
N ILE A 32 6.18 -7.73 -12.88
CA ILE A 32 5.60 -8.39 -11.71
C ILE A 32 4.08 -8.35 -11.85
N LYS A 33 3.45 -9.52 -11.89
CA LYS A 33 2.00 -9.64 -11.98
C LYS A 33 1.35 -9.42 -10.62
N HIS A 34 0.20 -8.75 -10.60
CA HIS A 34 -0.51 -8.37 -9.37
C HIS A 34 -0.80 -9.53 -8.42
N TYR A 35 -1.02 -10.75 -8.93
CA TYR A 35 -1.31 -11.92 -8.09
C TYR A 35 -0.13 -12.42 -7.25
N TYR A 36 1.09 -11.91 -7.50
CA TYR A 36 2.27 -12.17 -6.66
C TYR A 36 2.49 -11.09 -5.58
N ILE A 37 1.61 -10.09 -5.49
CA ILE A 37 1.73 -8.98 -4.55
C ILE A 37 0.75 -9.20 -3.41
N TYR A 38 1.26 -9.18 -2.18
CA TYR A 38 0.46 -9.38 -0.97
C TYR A 38 0.62 -8.21 -0.01
N ASN A 39 -0.49 -7.72 0.52
CA ASN A 39 -0.44 -6.78 1.63
C ASN A 39 -0.16 -7.55 2.93
N ILE A 40 0.75 -7.06 3.75
CA ILE A 40 1.11 -7.65 5.04
C ILE A 40 0.97 -6.57 6.11
N ASP A 41 0.39 -6.93 7.26
CA ASP A 41 0.27 -6.03 8.40
C ASP A 41 1.61 -5.85 9.13
N LYS A 42 1.65 -4.95 10.10
CA LYS A 42 2.87 -4.68 10.87
C LYS A 42 3.40 -5.91 11.64
N LYS A 43 2.54 -6.90 11.91
CA LYS A 43 2.88 -8.13 12.64
C LYS A 43 3.28 -9.27 11.69
N GLY A 44 3.31 -9.05 10.38
CA GLY A 44 3.66 -10.07 9.40
C GLY A 44 2.48 -10.90 8.91
N TYR A 45 1.24 -10.57 9.30
CA TYR A 45 0.05 -11.28 8.82
C TYR A 45 -0.39 -10.73 7.47
N LEU A 46 -0.66 -11.64 6.54
CA LEU A 46 -1.14 -11.30 5.22
C LEU A 46 -2.57 -10.73 5.30
N ILE A 47 -2.75 -9.49 4.87
CA ILE A 47 -4.02 -8.75 4.91
C ILE A 47 -4.96 -9.19 3.78
N SER A 48 -4.45 -9.81 2.70
CA SER A 48 -5.25 -10.09 1.51
C SER A 48 -4.99 -11.44 0.83
N ILE A 49 -5.61 -12.50 1.36
CA ILE A 49 -6.27 -13.53 0.54
C ILE A 49 -7.73 -13.53 1.03
N ILE A 50 -8.53 -12.59 0.55
CA ILE A 50 -9.99 -12.77 0.54
C ILE A 50 -10.26 -13.64 -0.68
N SER A 51 -10.00 -14.94 -0.54
CA SER A 51 -10.54 -15.94 -1.46
C SER A 51 -12.05 -15.79 -1.42
N LYS A 52 -12.60 -15.20 -2.50
CA LYS A 52 -13.96 -15.32 -3.01
C LYS A 52 -14.93 -15.99 -2.01
N LEU A 53 -15.76 -15.18 -1.33
CA LEU A 53 -17.04 -15.67 -0.82
C LEU A 53 -17.70 -16.43 -1.98
N THR A 54 -17.78 -17.75 -1.80
CA THR A 54 -18.49 -18.65 -2.71
C THR A 54 -19.96 -18.58 -2.38
#